data_AF-A0A841EAJ3-F1
#
_entry.id   AF-A0A841EAJ3-F1
#
_cell.length_a   1.000
_cell.length_b   1.000
_cell.length_c   1.000
_cell.angle_alpha   90.00
_cell.angle_beta   90.00
_cell.angle_gamma   90.00
#
_symmetry.space_group_name_H-M   'P 1'
#
loop_
_entity.id
_entity.type
_entity.pdbx_description
1 polymer ?
#
loop_
_entity_poly.entity_id
_entity_poly.type
_entity_poly.pdbx_seq_one_letter_code
_entity_poly.pdbx_strand_id
1 'polypeptide(L)'
;MEHPVTLDETTGYDRTQSYSYTRVADLGGRRVRARIHRDYYPVQSHAVAEVLSDARTWTHLAQADPSGWHADTPDPPSGVDARRELAPLADRLIDRAAAILA
;
A
#
# COMPACT_ATOMS: atom_id res chain seq x y z
N MET A 1 -14.91 7.68 -14.85
CA MET A 1 -13.55 7.40 -14.34
C MET A 1 -13.34 5.91 -14.49
N GLU A 2 -12.25 5.49 -15.12
CA GLU A 2 -11.94 4.06 -15.20
C GLU A 2 -11.61 3.54 -13.80
N HIS A 3 -12.14 2.37 -13.47
CA HIS A 3 -11.88 1.74 -12.18
C HIS A 3 -10.48 1.12 -12.17
N PRO A 4 -9.73 1.21 -11.05
CA PRO A 4 -8.45 0.53 -10.92
C PRO A 4 -8.61 -0.97 -11.17
N VAL A 5 -7.77 -1.51 -12.07
CA VAL A 5 -7.69 -2.95 -12.31
C VAL A 5 -6.46 -3.48 -11.59
N THR A 6 -6.65 -4.33 -10.59
CA THR A 6 -5.55 -5.00 -9.90
C THR A 6 -4.79 -5.89 -10.88
N LEU A 7 -3.48 -5.71 -10.96
CA LEU A 7 -2.57 -6.47 -11.82
C LEU A 7 -1.77 -7.51 -11.04
N ASP A 8 -1.29 -7.13 -9.85
CA ASP A 8 -0.45 -7.98 -9.00
C ASP A 8 -0.64 -7.62 -7.52
N GLU A 9 -0.47 -8.63 -6.66
CA GLU A 9 -0.57 -8.50 -5.22
C GLU A 9 0.47 -9.38 -4.54
N THR A 10 1.22 -8.79 -3.61
CA THR A 10 2.23 -9.51 -2.82
C THR A 10 2.05 -9.20 -1.34
N THR A 11 2.10 -10.23 -0.51
CA THR A 11 2.16 -10.12 0.95
C THR A 11 3.52 -10.54 1.46
N GLY A 12 4.04 -9.83 2.45
CA GLY A 12 5.24 -10.21 3.19
C GLY A 12 4.94 -10.37 4.67
N TYR A 13 5.67 -11.27 5.33
CA TYR A 13 5.54 -11.51 6.76
C TYR A 13 6.91 -11.74 7.37
N ASP A 14 7.27 -10.91 8.34
CA ASP A 14 8.38 -11.17 9.25
C ASP A 14 7.80 -11.68 10.56
N ARG A 15 8.13 -12.92 10.92
CA ARG A 15 7.51 -13.66 12.02
C ARG A 15 7.72 -13.04 13.40
N THR A 16 8.57 -12.03 13.51
CA THR A 16 8.95 -11.41 14.77
C THR A 16 8.28 -10.06 14.99
N GLN A 17 8.06 -9.26 13.94
CA GLN A 17 7.81 -7.83 14.15
C GLN A 17 7.08 -7.08 13.03
N SER A 18 6.81 -7.69 11.87
CA SER A 18 6.17 -6.92 10.79
C SER A 18 5.41 -7.76 9.77
N TYR A 19 4.54 -7.09 9.02
CA TYR A 19 3.94 -7.61 7.81
C TYR A 19 3.80 -6.51 6.77
N SER A 20 3.71 -6.90 5.51
CA SER A 20 3.61 -5.98 4.40
C SER A 20 2.60 -6.44 3.37
N TYR A 21 2.08 -5.47 2.65
CA TYR A 21 1.18 -5.71 1.54
C TYR A 21 1.48 -4.71 0.43
N THR A 22 1.62 -5.24 -0.76
CA THR A 22 1.84 -4.48 -1.98
C THR A 22 0.77 -4.84 -2.99
N ARG A 23 0.11 -3.84 -3.57
CA ARG A 23 -0.83 -4.01 -4.67
C ARG A 23 -0.43 -3.12 -5.83
N VAL A 24 -0.32 -3.70 -7.02
CA VAL A 24 -0.14 -2.98 -8.28
C VAL A 24 -1.47 -2.95 -9.03
N ALA A 25 -1.87 -1.78 -9.50
CA ALA A 25 -3.08 -1.57 -10.29
C ALA A 25 -2.80 -0.75 -11.55
N ASP A 26 -3.59 -1.00 -12.60
CA ASP A 26 -3.66 -0.12 -13.76
C ASP A 26 -4.75 0.95 -13.55
N LEU A 27 -4.39 2.20 -13.83
CA LEU A 27 -5.25 3.38 -13.77
C LEU A 27 -5.24 4.09 -15.13
N GLY A 28 -5.99 3.56 -16.08
CA GLY A 28 -6.11 4.09 -17.43
C GLY A 28 -4.78 4.14 -18.17
N GLY A 29 -4.06 3.01 -18.16
CA GLY A 29 -2.74 2.86 -18.79
C GLY A 29 -1.56 3.33 -17.94
N ARG A 30 -1.82 3.89 -16.74
CA ARG A 30 -0.78 4.24 -15.77
C ARG A 30 -0.73 3.18 -14.67
N ARG A 31 0.45 2.59 -14.47
CA ARG A 31 0.66 1.62 -13.39
C ARG A 31 0.93 2.34 -12.08
N VAL A 32 0.13 2.05 -11.08
CA VAL A 32 0.28 2.55 -9.71
C VAL A 32 0.47 1.38 -8.76
N ARG A 33 1.25 1.59 -7.70
CA ARG A 33 1.48 0.62 -6.64
C ARG A 33 1.23 1.23 -5.28
N ALA A 34 0.38 0.59 -4.49
CA ALA A 34 0.34 0.81 -3.05
C ALA A 34 1.36 -0.12 -2.38
N ARG A 35 2.25 0.42 -1.55
CA ARG A 35 3.24 -0.33 -0.78
C ARG A 35 3.11 0.03 0.69
N ILE A 36 2.75 -0.97 1.48
CA ILE A 36 2.45 -0.81 2.90
C ILE A 36 3.32 -1.78 3.69
N HIS A 37 3.95 -1.26 4.73
CA HIS A 37 4.71 -2.02 5.70
C HIS A 37 4.25 -1.61 7.09
N ARG A 38 3.76 -2.59 7.84
CA ARG A 38 3.33 -2.45 9.22
C ARG A 38 4.36 -3.14 10.10
N ASP A 39 5.14 -2.33 10.79
CA ASP A 39 6.06 -2.76 11.82
C ASP A 39 5.44 -2.62 13.21
N TYR A 40 5.95 -3.35 14.22
CA TYR A 40 5.58 -3.16 15.62
C TYR A 40 5.62 -1.67 16.03
N TYR A 41 6.64 -0.95 15.58
CA TYR A 41 6.82 0.48 15.86
C TYR A 41 6.22 1.36 14.74
N PRO A 42 5.36 2.35 15.07
CA PRO A 42 4.79 3.26 14.07
C PRO A 42 5.84 4.00 13.25
N VAL A 43 6.95 4.39 13.88
CA VAL A 43 8.06 5.12 13.24
C VAL A 43 8.81 4.30 12.19
N GLN A 44 8.67 2.98 12.19
CA GLN A 44 9.25 2.07 11.19
C GLN A 44 8.22 1.68 10.11
N SER A 45 6.95 2.03 10.31
CA SER A 45 5.86 1.73 9.40
C SER A 45 5.74 2.77 8.28
N HIS A 46 5.28 2.35 7.11
CA HIS A 46 5.04 3.25 5.99
C HIS A 46 3.90 2.76 5.09
N ALA A 47 3.18 3.68 4.48
CA ALA A 47 2.11 3.41 3.54
C ALA A 47 2.15 4.45 2.42
N VAL A 48 2.57 4.02 1.22
CA VAL A 48 2.81 4.92 0.09
C VAL A 48 2.11 4.45 -1.18
N ALA A 49 1.67 5.41 -1.99
CA ALA A 49 1.28 5.22 -3.37
C ALA A 49 2.39 5.73 -4.29
N GLU A 50 2.78 4.91 -5.26
CA GLU A 50 3.83 5.20 -6.23
C GLU A 50 3.29 5.00 -7.65
N VAL A 51 3.68 5.81 -8.62
CA VAL A 51 3.37 5.65 -10.04
C VAL A 51 4.61 5.17 -10.79
N LEU A 52 4.45 4.26 -11.76
CA LEU A 52 5.54 3.84 -12.63
C LEU A 52 5.78 4.92 -13.69
N SER A 53 6.93 5.57 -13.65
CA SER A 53 7.34 6.58 -14.61
C SER A 53 7.81 5.97 -15.93
N ASP A 54 7.96 6.81 -16.97
CA ASP A 54 8.53 6.41 -18.27
C ASP A 54 9.98 5.91 -18.16
N ALA A 55 10.71 6.37 -17.14
CA ALA A 55 12.04 5.88 -16.79
C ALA A 55 12.02 4.49 -16.14
N ARG A 56 10.83 3.86 -16.01
CA ARG A 56 10.59 2.55 -15.37
C ARG A 56 10.99 2.52 -13.91
N THR A 57 10.83 3.64 -13.22
CA THR A 57 11.05 3.76 -11.78
C THR A 57 9.74 4.10 -11.08
N TRP A 58 9.60 3.60 -9.84
CA TRP A 58 8.46 3.93 -8.99
C TRP A 58 8.68 5.31 -8.36
N THR A 59 7.85 6.28 -8.76
CA THR A 59 7.89 7.65 -8.26
C THR A 59 6.83 7.83 -7.20
N HIS A 60 7.22 8.36 -6.04
CA HIS A 60 6.30 8.67 -4.94
C HIS A 60 5.22 9.65 -5.40
N LEU A 61 3.97 9.35 -5.06
CA LEU A 61 2.81 10.18 -5.42
C LEU A 61 2.04 10.65 -4.17
N ALA A 62 1.81 9.74 -3.23
CA ALA A 62 1.11 10.04 -1.98
C ALA A 62 1.53 9.11 -0.84
N GLN A 63 1.25 9.52 0.39
CA GLN A 63 1.41 8.70 1.59
C GLN A 63 0.25 8.86 2.55
N ALA A 64 0.05 7.83 3.38
CA ALA A 64 -0.74 7.87 4.59
C ALA A 64 0.19 7.81 5.80
N ASP A 65 0.12 8.83 6.66
CA ASP A 65 0.93 8.90 7.88
C ASP A 65 0.57 7.74 8.82
N PRO A 66 1.56 7.03 9.41
CA PRO A 66 1.31 5.93 10.35
C PRO A 66 0.36 6.28 11.50
N SER A 67 0.35 7.53 11.98
CA SER A 67 -0.57 7.97 13.04
C SER A 67 -2.05 7.82 12.67
N GLY A 68 -2.39 7.78 11.38
CA GLY A 68 -3.77 7.66 10.88
C GLY A 68 -4.23 6.25 10.54
N TRP A 69 -3.41 5.21 10.75
CA TRP A 69 -3.79 3.84 10.42
C TRP A 69 -3.12 2.75 11.27
N HIS A 70 -1.97 3.01 11.89
CA HIS A 70 -1.19 1.99 12.58
C HIS A 70 -1.96 1.32 13.73
N ALA A 71 -2.62 2.13 14.57
CA ALA A 71 -3.42 1.65 15.70
C ALA A 71 -4.67 0.86 15.29
N ASP A 72 -5.16 1.06 14.07
CA ASP A 72 -6.33 0.36 13.51
C ASP A 72 -5.95 -0.96 12.84
N THR A 73 -4.66 -1.29 12.78
CA THR A 73 -4.14 -2.53 12.19
C THR A 73 -3.54 -3.44 13.26
N PRO A 74 -3.77 -4.77 13.19
CA PRO A 74 -3.28 -5.70 14.21
C PRO A 74 -1.77 -5.61 14.45
N ASP A 75 -1.36 -5.77 15.71
CA ASP A 75 0.05 -5.96 16.06
C ASP A 75 0.60 -7.30 15.49
N PRO A 76 1.83 -7.32 14.96
CA PRO A 76 2.56 -8.55 14.68
C PRO A 76 2.99 -9.21 16.02
N PRO A 77 3.17 -10.54 16.12
CA PRO A 77 2.93 -11.60 15.15
C PRO A 77 1.88 -12.60 15.67
N SER A 78 0.61 -12.45 15.32
CA SER A 78 -0.35 -13.56 15.49
C SER A 78 -1.32 -13.66 14.32
N GLY A 79 -1.12 -14.68 13.46
CA GLY A 79 -2.09 -15.10 12.44
C GLY A 79 -2.61 -14.01 11.49
N VAL A 80 -1.90 -12.89 11.35
CA VAL A 80 -2.39 -11.73 10.62
C VAL A 80 -2.45 -12.05 9.12
N ASP A 81 -3.64 -11.91 8.54
CA ASP A 81 -3.80 -11.91 7.09
C ASP A 81 -3.45 -10.50 6.57
N ALA A 82 -2.19 -10.31 6.22
CA ALA A 82 -1.65 -9.02 5.77
C ALA A 82 -2.46 -8.41 4.62
N ARG A 83 -2.96 -9.23 3.68
CA ARG A 83 -3.81 -8.76 2.59
C ARG A 83 -5.12 -8.24 3.14
N ARG A 84 -5.81 -9.02 3.98
CA ARG A 84 -7.10 -8.64 4.56
C ARG A 84 -7.01 -7.35 5.37
N GLU A 85 -6.00 -7.22 6.21
CA GLU A 85 -5.85 -6.06 7.09
C GLU A 85 -5.43 -4.79 6.35
N LEU A 86 -4.56 -4.91 5.35
CA LEU A 86 -3.97 -3.74 4.67
C LEU A 86 -4.68 -3.38 3.35
N ALA A 87 -5.55 -4.24 2.81
CA ALA A 87 -6.31 -3.95 1.60
C ALA A 87 -7.10 -2.63 1.66
N PRO A 88 -7.84 -2.30 2.74
CA PRO A 88 -8.56 -1.02 2.81
C PRO A 88 -7.64 0.20 2.79
N LEU A 89 -6.40 0.07 3.28
CA LEU A 89 -5.41 1.15 3.19
C LEU A 89 -4.81 1.24 1.77
N ALA A 90 -4.60 0.10 1.10
CA ALA A 90 -4.18 0.08 -0.29
C ALA A 90 -5.22 0.70 -1.23
N ASP A 91 -6.51 0.41 -1.02
CA ASP A 91 -7.62 1.01 -1.77
C ASP A 91 -7.59 2.54 -1.64
N ARG A 92 -7.52 3.05 -0.41
CA ARG A 92 -7.42 4.49 -0.13
C ARG A 92 -6.22 5.15 -0.81
N LEU A 93 -5.07 4.47 -0.84
CA LEU A 93 -3.86 4.97 -1.49
C LEU A 93 -3.99 5.00 -3.02
N ILE A 94 -4.62 3.98 -3.62
CA ILE A 94 -4.86 3.90 -5.07
C ILE A 94 -5.90 4.92 -5.49
N ASP A 95 -6.99 5.10 -4.73
CA ASP A 95 -8.00 6.13 -5.00
C ASP A 95 -7.40 7.53 -4.93
N ARG A 96 -6.55 7.79 -3.92
CA ARG A 96 -5.81 9.05 -3.81
C ARG A 96 -4.87 9.25 -5.00
N ALA A 97 -4.21 8.19 -5.46
CA ALA A 97 -3.36 8.25 -6.64
C ALA A 97 -4.17 8.56 -7.91
N ALA A 98 -5.32 7.93 -8.09
CA ALA A 98 -6.23 8.23 -9.20
C ALA A 98 -6.67 9.69 -9.17
N ALA A 99 -7.00 10.24 -8.00
CA ALA A 99 -7.40 11.64 -7.85
C ALA A 99 -6.28 12.65 -8.19
N ILE A 100 -5.01 12.31 -7.90
CA ILE A 100 -3.85 13.16 -8.24
C ILE A 100 -3.53 13.09 -9.74
N LEU A 101 -3.77 11.94 -10.36
CA LEU A 101 -3.44 11.67 -11.76
C LEU A 101 -4.59 12.04 -12.73
N ALA A 102 -5.80 12.32 -12.24
CA ALA A 102 -6.94 12.75 -13.04
C ALA A 102 -6.72 14.13 -13.68
#